data_AF-A0A7K3QLA0-F1
#
_entry.id   AF-A0A7K3QLA0-F1
#
_cell.length_a   1.000
_cell.length_b   1.000
_cell.length_c   1.000
_cell.angle_alpha   90.00
_cell.angle_beta   90.00
_cell.angle_gamma   90.00
#
_symmetry.space_group_name_H-M   'P 1'
#
loop_
_entity.id
_entity.type
_entity.pdbx_description
1 polymer ?
#
loop_
_entity_poly.entity_id
_entity_poly.type
_entity_poly.pdbx_seq_one_letter_code
_entity_poly.pdbx_strand_id
1 'polypeptide(L)'
;MRTLAMDIDRRFGGMQHGPTYQAVLKDKSQDDRYYEVLEFASLEAAGRSRHDPEARAFAERMAALCTSPPSFIECDLLESSRPS
;
A
#
# COMPACT_ATOMS: atom_id res chain seq x y z
N MET A 1 3.49 5.07 -12.06
CA MET A 1 3.54 4.49 -10.69
C MET A 1 4.55 5.17 -9.76
N ARG A 2 5.84 5.32 -10.09
CA ARG A 2 6.85 5.85 -9.15
C ARG A 2 6.51 7.22 -8.52
N THR A 3 6.03 8.17 -9.30
CA THR A 3 5.61 9.50 -8.79
C THR A 3 4.39 9.40 -7.88
N LEU A 4 3.43 8.51 -8.20
CA LEU A 4 2.27 8.27 -7.33
C LEU A 4 2.67 7.57 -6.03
N ALA A 5 3.57 6.59 -6.07
CA ALA A 5 4.09 5.93 -4.86
C ALA A 5 4.71 6.93 -3.87
N MET A 6 5.39 7.96 -4.37
CA MET A 6 5.93 9.04 -3.55
C MET A 6 4.84 9.97 -2.97
N ASP A 7 3.72 10.14 -3.68
CA ASP A 7 2.55 10.84 -3.14
C ASP A 7 1.85 10.05 -2.03
N ILE A 8 1.95 8.72 -2.04
CA ILE A 8 1.35 7.85 -1.02
C ILE A 8 2.01 8.05 0.34
N ASP A 9 3.34 8.04 0.37
CA ASP A 9 4.16 8.23 1.58
C ASP A 9 3.87 9.58 2.25
N ARG A 10 3.67 10.63 1.43
CA ARG A 10 3.30 11.98 1.89
C ARG A 10 1.90 12.05 2.51
N ARG A 11 1.01 11.10 2.20
CA ARG A 11 -0.42 11.15 2.57
C ARG A 11 -0.73 10.30 3.78
N PHE A 12 -0.13 9.12 3.89
CA PHE A 12 -0.35 8.23 5.02
C PHE A 12 0.40 8.64 6.29
N GLY A 13 1.47 9.43 6.17
CA GLY A 13 2.20 9.98 7.33
C GLY A 13 1.36 10.89 8.26
N GLY A 14 0.13 11.26 7.87
CA GLY A 14 -0.82 12.03 8.69
C GLY A 14 -2.11 11.29 9.05
N MET A 15 -2.31 10.04 8.63
CA MET A 15 -3.52 9.29 8.94
C MET A 15 -3.41 8.65 10.32
N GLN A 16 -4.35 8.97 11.22
CA GLN A 16 -4.36 8.49 12.61
C GLN A 16 -4.35 6.94 12.73
N HIS A 17 -4.69 6.23 11.65
CA HIS A 17 -4.66 4.77 11.51
C HIS A 17 -4.04 4.30 10.17
N GLY A 18 -3.10 5.08 9.62
CA GLY A 18 -2.37 4.72 8.41
C GLY A 18 -1.42 3.52 8.58
N PRO A 19 -0.81 3.04 7.48
CA PRO A 19 0.25 2.05 7.54
C PRO A 19 1.42 2.53 8.42
N THR A 20 1.97 1.63 9.23
CA THR A 20 3.19 1.85 10.03
C THR A 20 4.45 1.76 9.18
N TYR A 21 4.35 1.09 8.03
CA TYR A 21 5.40 1.01 7.03
C TYR A 21 4.83 0.86 5.64
N GLN A 22 5.54 1.42 4.67
CA GLN A 22 5.25 1.28 3.27
C GLN A 22 6.52 1.00 2.45
N ALA A 23 6.39 0.14 1.45
CA ALA A 23 7.38 0.03 0.39
C ALA A 23 6.71 -0.22 -0.96
N VAL A 24 7.32 0.32 -2.02
CA VAL A 24 6.95 0.01 -3.41
C VAL A 24 8.09 -0.72 -4.08
N LEU A 25 7.79 -1.88 -4.63
CA LEU A 25 8.74 -2.78 -5.28
C LEU A 25 8.43 -2.83 -6.78
N LYS A 26 9.45 -2.77 -7.63
CA LYS A 26 9.32 -3.13 -9.05
C LYS A 26 9.76 -4.58 -9.21
N ASP A 27 8.94 -5.40 -9.85
CA ASP A 27 9.31 -6.76 -10.21
C ASP A 27 10.46 -6.72 -11.24
N LYS A 28 11.56 -7.43 -10.93
CA LYS A 28 12.73 -7.48 -11.83
C LYS A 28 12.52 -8.46 -13.00
N SER A 29 11.56 -9.37 -12.88
CA SER A 29 11.25 -10.39 -13.88
C SER A 29 10.06 -10.02 -14.78
N GLN A 30 9.24 -9.06 -14.34
CA GLN A 30 8.06 -8.59 -15.08
C GLN A 30 8.08 -7.05 -15.11
N ASP A 31 8.44 -6.48 -16.26
CA ASP A 31 8.77 -5.06 -16.38
C ASP A 31 7.65 -4.07 -16.01
N ASP A 32 6.40 -4.50 -16.13
CA ASP A 32 5.21 -3.69 -15.81
C ASP A 32 4.48 -4.15 -14.54
N ARG A 33 5.14 -4.96 -13.70
CA ARG A 33 4.58 -5.40 -12.43
C ARG A 33 5.21 -4.67 -11.25
N TYR A 34 4.35 -4.17 -10.38
CA TYR A 34 4.73 -3.46 -9.16
C TYR A 34 3.97 -4.05 -7.97
N TYR A 35 4.62 -4.05 -6.82
CA TYR A 35 4.02 -4.44 -5.55
C TYR A 35 4.04 -3.25 -4.60
N GLU A 36 2.97 -3.10 -3.84
CA GLU A 36 2.90 -2.19 -2.71
C GLU A 36 2.78 -3.03 -1.44
N VAL A 37 3.72 -2.84 -0.51
CA VAL A 37 3.71 -3.47 0.80
C VAL A 37 3.23 -2.43 1.80
N LEU A 38 2.13 -2.73 2.48
CA LEU A 38 1.57 -1.89 3.54
C LEU A 38 1.53 -2.72 4.81
N GLU A 39 2.25 -2.26 5.84
CA GLU A 39 2.18 -2.83 7.17
C GLU A 39 1.23 -1.98 8.01
N PHE A 40 0.36 -2.62 8.77
CA PHE A 40 -0.55 -1.94 9.70
C PHE A 40 -0.31 -2.44 11.12
N ALA A 41 -0.55 -1.57 12.10
CA ALA A 41 -0.43 -1.91 13.51
C ALA A 41 -1.43 -3.01 13.95
N SER A 42 -2.54 -3.19 13.22
CA SER A 42 -3.53 -4.25 13.46
C SER A 42 -4.42 -4.52 12.26
N LEU A 43 -5.09 -5.68 12.26
CA LEU A 43 -6.11 -6.03 11.27
C LEU A 43 -7.29 -5.05 11.27
N GLU A 44 -7.70 -4.55 12.46
CA GLU A 44 -8.74 -3.51 12.53
C GLU A 44 -8.31 -2.22 11.83
N ALA A 45 -7.05 -1.79 12.00
CA ALA A 45 -6.54 -0.59 11.34
C ALA A 45 -6.53 -0.77 9.81
N ALA A 46 -6.14 -1.95 9.32
CA ALA A 46 -6.24 -2.31 7.92
C ALA A 46 -7.69 -2.32 7.40
N GLY A 47 -8.64 -2.79 8.19
CA GLY A 47 -10.07 -2.74 7.85
C GLY A 47 -10.62 -1.31 7.77
N ARG A 48 -10.23 -0.44 8.72
CA ARG A 48 -10.68 0.96 8.76
C ARG A 48 -10.16 1.76 7.57
N SER A 49 -8.93 1.51 7.11
CA SER A 49 -8.40 2.16 5.91
C SER A 49 -9.20 1.83 4.66
N ARG A 50 -9.80 0.62 4.55
CA ARG A 50 -10.68 0.25 3.44
C ARG A 50 -11.99 1.05 3.39
N HIS A 51 -12.46 1.53 4.55
CA HIS A 51 -13.68 2.33 4.68
C HIS A 51 -13.42 3.83 4.62
N ASP A 52 -12.15 4.26 4.66
CA ASP A 52 -11.77 5.65 4.50
C ASP A 52 -12.00 6.11 3.04
N PRO A 53 -12.83 7.15 2.81
CA PRO A 53 -13.13 7.63 1.46
C PRO A 53 -11.91 8.11 0.67
N GLU A 54 -10.91 8.68 1.34
CA GLU A 54 -9.68 9.16 0.71
C GLU A 54 -8.80 7.98 0.28
N ALA A 55 -8.67 6.96 1.13
CA ALA A 55 -7.99 5.72 0.80
C ALA A 55 -8.68 4.96 -0.35
N ARG A 56 -10.02 4.92 -0.38
CA ARG A 56 -10.77 4.30 -1.49
C ARG A 56 -10.58 5.04 -2.81
N ALA A 57 -10.71 6.37 -2.81
CA ALA A 57 -10.48 7.17 -4.02
C ALA A 57 -9.03 7.05 -4.53
N PHE A 58 -8.08 6.84 -3.62
CA PHE A 58 -6.71 6.54 -4.00
C PHE A 58 -6.57 5.15 -4.64
N ALA A 59 -7.13 4.11 -4.01
CA ALA A 59 -7.13 2.76 -4.56
C ALA A 59 -7.78 2.69 -5.95
N GLU A 60 -8.87 3.42 -6.18
CA GLU A 60 -9.53 3.54 -7.50
C GLU A 60 -8.60 4.17 -8.54
N ARG A 61 -7.90 5.26 -8.20
CA ARG A 61 -6.91 5.89 -9.09
C ARG A 61 -5.75 4.94 -9.41
N MET A 62 -5.32 4.13 -8.45
CA MET A 62 -4.28 3.13 -8.66
C MET A 62 -4.76 2.00 -9.57
N ALA A 63 -5.98 1.48 -9.33
CA ALA A 63 -6.58 0.45 -10.16
C ALA A 63 -6.74 0.90 -11.62
N ALA A 64 -7.07 2.18 -11.86
CA ALA A 64 -7.18 2.74 -13.20
C ALA A 64 -5.86 2.78 -14.00
N LEU A 65 -4.72 2.68 -13.31
CA LEU A 65 -3.40 2.59 -13.96
C LEU A 65 -3.01 1.15 -14.32
N CYS A 66 -3.73 0.15 -13.81
CA CYS A 66 -3.41 -1.25 -14.04
C CYS A 66 -4.09 -1.75 -15.32
N THR A 67 -3.36 -2.57 -16.10
CA THR A 67 -3.90 -3.25 -17.29
C THR A 67 -4.83 -4.43 -16.95
N SER A 68 -4.86 -4.81 -15.67
CA SER A 68 -5.77 -5.80 -15.07
C SER A 68 -6.15 -5.35 -13.65
N PRO A 69 -7.28 -5.80 -13.07
CA PRO A 69 -7.61 -5.48 -11.68
C PRO A 69 -6.45 -5.82 -10.71
N PRO A 70 -6.16 -4.96 -9.71
CA PRO A 70 -5.12 -5.24 -8.74
C PRO A 70 -5.48 -6.45 -7.86
N SER A 71 -4.49 -7.26 -7.52
CA SER A 71 -4.60 -8.37 -6.57
C SER A 71 -4.16 -7.93 -5.19
N PHE A 72 -4.89 -8.34 -4.15
CA PHE A 72 -4.54 -8.08 -2.75
C PHE A 72 -4.25 -9.41 -2.06
N ILE A 73 -3.17 -9.44 -1.30
CA ILE A 73 -2.76 -10.60 -0.49
C ILE A 73 -2.59 -10.10 0.93
N GLU A 74 -3.26 -10.74 1.88
CA GLU A 74 -3.14 -10.45 3.31
C GLU A 74 -2.10 -11.38 3.92
N CYS A 75 -1.15 -10.79 4.67
CA CYS A 75 -0.04 -11.51 5.27
C CYS A 75 0.17 -11.05 6.71
N ASP A 76 0.52 -11.97 7.60
CA ASP A 76 1.08 -11.63 8.91
C ASP A 76 2.59 -11.39 8.80
N LEU A 77 3.07 -10.31 9.41
CA LEU A 77 4.51 -10.06 9.55
C LEU A 77 5.05 -10.87 10.73
N LEU A 78 5.74 -11.97 10.44
CA LEU A 78 6.32 -12.84 11.48
C LEU A 78 7.69 -12.36 11.97
N GLU A 79 8.50 -11.80 11.07
CA GLU A 79 9.85 -11.32 11.38
C GLU A 79 10.23 -10.15 10.45
N SER A 80 10.96 -9.18 10.98
CA SER A 80 11.54 -8.08 10.19
C SER A 80 12.92 -7.73 10.70
N SER A 81 13.87 -7.57 9.77
CA SER A 81 15.23 -7.08 10.05
C SER A 81 15.36 -5.56 9.92
N ARG A 82 14.26 -4.85 9.67
CA ARG A 82 14.26 -3.39 9.59
C ARG A 82 14.54 -2.80 10.98
N PRO A 83 15.46 -1.82 11.09
CA PRO A 83 15.62 -1.08 12.34
C PRO A 83 14.37 -0.24 12.59
N SER A 84 13.92 -0.25 13.85
CA SER A 84 12.79 0.53 14.38
C SER A 84 13.11 2.01 14.52
#